data_AF-A0A5D2VV54-F1
#
_entry.id   AF-A0A5D2VV54-F1
#
_cell.length_a   1.000
_cell.length_b   1.000
_cell.length_c   1.000
_cell.angle_alpha   90.00
_cell.angle_beta   90.00
_cell.angle_gamma   90.00
#
_symmetry.space_group_name_H-M   'P 1'
#
loop_
_entity.id
_entity.type
_entity.pdbx_description
1 polymer ?
#
loop_
_entity_poly.entity_id
_entity_poly.type
_entity_poly.pdbx_seq_one_letter_code
_entity_poly.pdbx_strand_id
1 'polypeptide(L)'
;MTSFSLPLRREQPPPDLASYLYKNRIVYLGMSLVPSVTELILAEFLYLQYEDEQKPIYLYINSTGTTKVKLYAKHMGKSTE
;
A
#
# COMPACT_ATOMS: atom_id res chain seq x y z
N MET A 1 -17.64 51.38 -12.71
CA MET A 1 -17.22 50.56 -11.55
C MET A 1 -17.61 49.12 -11.83
N THR A 2 -16.80 48.39 -12.57
CA THR A 2 -16.99 46.97 -12.86
C THR A 2 -16.34 46.15 -11.75
N SER A 3 -17.14 45.42 -10.97
CA SER A 3 -16.59 44.50 -9.97
C SER A 3 -15.99 43.29 -10.68
N PHE A 4 -14.69 43.10 -10.55
CA PHE A 4 -13.99 41.92 -11.05
C PHE A 4 -14.14 40.81 -10.00
N SER A 5 -15.01 39.83 -10.26
CA SER A 5 -15.11 38.63 -9.44
C SER A 5 -13.98 37.66 -9.83
N LEU A 6 -13.08 37.38 -8.88
CA LEU A 6 -12.05 36.35 -9.03
C LEU A 6 -12.73 35.01 -9.36
N PRO A 7 -12.20 34.21 -10.30
CA PRO A 7 -12.76 32.90 -10.60
C PRO A 7 -12.68 32.05 -9.34
N LEU A 8 -13.81 31.48 -8.93
CA LEU A 8 -13.89 30.50 -7.86
C LEU A 8 -12.87 29.41 -8.15
N ARG A 9 -11.80 29.34 -7.34
CA ARG A 9 -10.86 28.23 -7.39
C ARG A 9 -11.69 26.97 -7.15
N ARG A 10 -11.87 26.14 -8.19
CA ARG A 10 -12.43 24.79 -7.99
C ARG A 10 -11.49 24.08 -7.04
N GLU A 11 -11.86 24.01 -5.77
CA GLU A 11 -11.18 23.15 -4.81
C GLU A 11 -11.36 21.72 -5.34
N GLN A 12 -10.26 21.13 -5.77
CA GLN A 12 -10.27 19.71 -6.09
C GLN A 12 -10.57 18.97 -4.78
N PRO A 13 -11.45 17.95 -4.81
CA PRO A 13 -11.68 17.13 -3.62
C PRO A 13 -10.33 16.64 -3.09
N PRO A 14 -10.15 16.55 -1.76
CA PRO A 14 -8.92 16.04 -1.19
C PRO A 14 -8.65 14.65 -1.78
N PRO A 15 -7.38 14.33 -2.08
CA PRO A 15 -7.03 13.00 -2.55
C PRO A 15 -7.50 11.96 -1.54
N ASP A 16 -7.81 10.76 -2.01
CA ASP A 16 -8.05 9.65 -1.11
C ASP A 16 -6.80 9.35 -0.28
N LEU A 17 -6.99 8.71 0.88
CA LEU A 17 -5.91 8.45 1.82
C LEU A 17 -4.78 7.62 1.20
N ALA A 18 -5.09 6.61 0.37
CA ALA A 18 -4.06 5.77 -0.23
C ALA A 18 -3.20 6.57 -1.21
N SER A 19 -3.81 7.39 -2.06
CA SER A 19 -3.09 8.33 -2.92
C SER A 19 -2.24 9.32 -2.13
N TYR A 20 -2.75 9.82 -0.99
CA TYR A 20 -2.00 10.72 -0.12
C TYR A 20 -0.76 10.05 0.49
N LEU A 21 -0.91 8.82 1.03
CA LEU A 21 0.21 8.06 1.59
C LEU A 21 1.26 7.74 0.51
N TYR A 22 0.82 7.26 -0.65
CA TYR A 22 1.70 6.88 -1.74
C TYR A 22 2.52 8.07 -2.27
N LYS A 23 1.89 9.25 -2.42
CA LYS A 23 2.59 10.49 -2.79
C LYS A 23 3.67 10.89 -1.79
N ASN A 24 3.50 10.53 -0.52
CA ASN A 24 4.49 10.74 0.54
C ASN A 24 5.45 9.54 0.69
N ARG A 25 5.49 8.63 -0.30
CA ARG A 25 6.35 7.45 -0.36
C ARG A 25 6.11 6.48 0.80
N ILE A 26 4.86 6.39 1.23
CA ILE A 26 4.40 5.47 2.27
C ILE A 26 3.65 4.31 1.60
N VAL A 27 4.15 3.10 1.80
CA VAL A 27 3.49 1.85 1.45
C VAL A 27 2.92 1.22 2.73
N TYR A 28 1.64 0.85 2.71
CA TYR A 28 0.95 0.28 3.88
C TYR A 28 0.49 -1.14 3.60
N LEU A 29 1.08 -2.10 4.32
CA LEU A 29 0.71 -3.52 4.27
C LEU A 29 -0.28 -3.83 5.38
N GLY A 30 -1.58 -3.71 5.10
CA GLY A 30 -2.67 -3.92 6.05
C GLY A 30 -3.35 -5.30 6.02
N MET A 31 -2.93 -6.21 5.14
CA MET A 31 -3.59 -7.50 4.89
C MET A 31 -2.59 -8.64 4.76
N SER A 32 -3.08 -9.88 4.70
CA SER A 32 -2.22 -11.06 4.49
C SER A 32 -1.42 -10.94 3.18
N LEU A 33 -0.17 -11.38 3.22
CA LEU A 33 0.66 -11.55 2.03
C LEU A 33 0.19 -12.78 1.25
N VAL A 34 -0.55 -12.51 0.18
CA VAL A 34 -0.89 -13.45 -0.89
C VAL A 34 -0.15 -13.02 -2.17
N PRO A 35 -0.01 -13.88 -3.19
CA PRO A 35 0.78 -13.56 -4.39
C PRO A 35 0.47 -12.20 -5.02
N SER A 36 -0.81 -11.84 -5.17
CA SER A 36 -1.22 -10.56 -5.75
C SER A 36 -0.84 -9.35 -4.89
N VAL A 37 -0.91 -9.46 -3.56
CA VAL A 37 -0.48 -8.38 -2.65
C VAL A 37 1.03 -8.21 -2.70
N THR A 38 1.77 -9.32 -2.78
CA THR A 38 3.23 -9.30 -2.94
C THR A 38 3.64 -8.62 -4.25
N GLU A 39 2.99 -8.95 -5.36
CA GLU A 39 3.25 -8.32 -6.66
C GLU A 39 2.96 -6.81 -6.64
N LEU A 40 1.88 -6.40 -5.96
CA LEU A 40 1.53 -4.98 -5.81
C LEU A 40 2.60 -4.21 -5.03
N ILE A 41 3.03 -4.72 -3.86
CA ILE A 41 4.07 -4.07 -3.05
C ILE A 41 5.39 -3.97 -3.81
N LEU A 42 5.73 -5.02 -4.59
CA LEU A 42 6.92 -4.99 -5.44
C LEU A 42 6.82 -3.88 -6.49
N ALA A 43 5.66 -3.75 -7.16
CA ALA A 43 5.44 -2.69 -8.14
C ALA A 43 5.52 -1.29 -7.52
N GLU A 44 4.94 -1.08 -6.33
CA GLU A 44 5.00 0.17 -5.58
C GLU A 44 6.46 0.55 -5.23
N PHE A 45 7.27 -0.40 -4.77
CA PHE A 45 8.68 -0.15 -4.46
C PHE A 45 9.50 0.18 -5.70
N LEU A 46 9.31 -0.57 -6.79
CA LEU A 46 10.01 -0.31 -8.05
C LEU A 46 9.66 1.07 -8.61
N TYR A 47 8.39 1.46 -8.55
CA TYR A 47 7.96 2.78 -9.01
C TYR A 47 8.52 3.89 -8.14
N LEU A 48 8.44 3.78 -6.81
CA LEU A 48 8.95 4.81 -5.90
C LEU A 48 10.48 4.96 -6.02
N GLN A 49 11.21 3.85 -6.23
CA GLN A 49 12.65 3.87 -6.50
C GLN A 49 12.97 4.56 -7.84
N TYR A 50 12.18 4.28 -8.89
CA TYR A 50 12.33 4.94 -10.20
C TYR A 50 12.06 6.45 -10.13
N GLU A 51 11.06 6.87 -9.36
CA GLU A 51 10.70 8.28 -9.17
C GLU A 51 11.80 9.10 -8.49
N ASP A 52 12.41 8.54 -7.45
CA ASP A 52 13.52 9.16 -6.73
C ASP A 52 14.27 8.09 -5.92
N GLU A 53 15.46 7.73 -6.36
CA GLU A 53 16.29 6.70 -5.72
C GLU A 53 16.96 7.15 -4.41
N GLN A 54 17.02 8.47 -4.16
CA GLN A 54 17.70 9.05 -2.99
C GLN A 54 16.72 9.21 -1.81
N LYS A 55 15.42 9.32 -2.09
CA LYS A 55 14.40 9.46 -1.05
C LYS A 55 14.03 8.09 -0.45
N PRO A 56 13.93 7.99 0.89
CA PRO A 56 13.51 6.75 1.53
C PRO A 56 12.09 6.35 1.12
N ILE A 57 11.83 5.05 1.19
CA ILE A 57 10.50 4.46 1.09
C ILE A 57 10.12 3.97 2.49
N TYR A 58 8.95 4.36 2.99
CA TYR A 58 8.47 3.96 4.31
C TYR A 58 7.44 2.84 4.17
N LEU A 59 7.77 1.66 4.69
CA LEU A 59 6.84 0.54 4.79
C LEU A 59 6.27 0.45 6.20
N TYR A 60 4.95 0.62 6.33
CA TYR A 60 4.23 0.36 7.58
C TYR A 60 3.52 -0.98 7.47
N ILE A 61 3.72 -1.85 8.46
CA ILE A 61 3.24 -3.23 8.43
C ILE A 61 2.22 -3.44 9.55
N ASN A 62 1.01 -3.82 9.14
CA ASN A 62 -0.06 -4.31 9.99
C ASN A 62 -0.70 -5.52 9.30
N SER A 63 0.03 -6.64 9.27
CA SER A 63 -0.34 -7.83 8.51
C SER A 63 -0.30 -9.07 9.39
N THR A 64 -1.21 -10.01 9.10
CA THR A 64 -1.23 -11.36 9.66
C THR A 64 -0.16 -12.29 9.07
N GLY A 65 0.67 -11.80 8.14
CA GLY A 65 1.76 -12.53 7.50
C GLY A 65 1.32 -13.32 6.26
N THR A 66 1.96 -14.46 5.99
CA THR A 66 1.66 -15.31 4.84
C THR A 66 0.79 -16.51 5.24
N THR A 67 -0.10 -16.94 4.36
CA THR A 67 -0.77 -18.25 4.52
C THR A 67 0.20 -19.36 4.14
N LYS A 68 0.97 -19.91 5.08
CA LYS A 68 1.64 -21.19 4.84
C LYS A 68 0.59 -22.29 4.82
N VAL A 69 0.47 -22.95 3.68
CA VAL A 69 -0.41 -24.11 3.50
C VAL A 69 -0.08 -25.16 4.57
N LYS A 70 -1.11 -25.65 5.25
CA LYS A 70 -1.12 -26.78 6.21
C LYS A 70 -0.58 -28.12 5.65
N LEU A 71 0.19 -28.13 4.55
CA LEU A 71 0.71 -29.36 3.94
C LEU A 71 1.69 -30.07 4.87
N TYR A 72 2.51 -29.34 5.62
CA TYR A 72 3.43 -29.95 6.60
C TYR A 72 2.72 -30.47 7.86
N ALA A 73 1.55 -29.91 8.19
CA ALA A 73 0.76 -30.35 9.35
C ALA A 73 0.03 -31.67 9.06
N LYS A 74 -0.30 -31.97 7.81
CA LYS A 74 -0.98 -33.22 7.41
C LYS A 74 -0.06 -34.45 7.48
N HIS A 75 1.27 -34.27 7.39
CA HIS A 75 2.25 -35.36 7.52
C HIS A 75 2.84 -35.49 8.93
N MET A 76 2.63 -34.52 9.81
CA MET A 76 3.12 -34.51 11.20
C MET A 76 2.05 -34.99 12.20
N GLY A 77 1.39 -36.11 11.90
CA GLY A 77 0.77 -37.03 12.87
C GLY A 77 -0.04 -36.47 14.05
N LYS A 78 -0.52 -35.22 14.02
CA LYS A 78 -1.37 -34.70 15.09
C LYS A 78 -2.78 -35.18 14.84
N SER A 79 -3.09 -36.32 15.44
CA SER A 79 -4.43 -36.72 15.83
C SER A 79 -5.04 -35.57 16.64
N THR A 80 -5.86 -34.77 15.98
CA THR A 80 -6.84 -33.94 16.68
C THR A 80 -7.92 -34.89 17.19
N GLU A 81 -7.91 -35.11 18.50
CA GLU A 81 -9.14 -35.43 19.26
C GLU A 81 -10.20 -34.35 19.05
#